data_AF-A0A948VAJ2-F1
#
_entry.id   AF-A0A948VAJ2-F1
#
_cell.length_a   1.000
_cell.length_b   1.000
_cell.length_c   1.000
_cell.angle_alpha   90.00
_cell.angle_beta   90.00
_cell.angle_gamma   90.00
#
_symmetry.space_group_name_H-M   'P 1'
#
loop_
_entity.id
_entity.type
_entity.pdbx_description
1 polymer ?
#
loop_
_entity_poly.entity_id
_entity_poly.type
_entity_poly.pdbx_seq_one_letter_code
_entity_poly.pdbx_strand_id
1 'polypeptide(L)'
;VVDGPAPFPYEWFSPGQLGIRFEDVAVGLIPEPYGVPGGWVVARVTEIEEPQPVPLEECRTEVLTRMKSEFISDYLARVMARLEEATEITILPGAEDRIRAMLEEAVGR
;
A
#
# COMPACT_ATOMS: atom_id res chain seq x y z
N VAL A 1 -12.79 -5.45 -12.09
CA VAL A 1 -13.73 -4.30 -11.95
C VAL A 1 -13.17 -3.48 -10.82
N VAL A 2 -12.70 -2.26 -11.09
CA VAL A 2 -12.29 -1.36 -10.01
C VAL A 2 -13.57 -1.00 -9.26
N ASP A 3 -13.58 -1.16 -7.94
CA ASP A 3 -14.65 -0.63 -7.10
C ASP A 3 -14.53 0.89 -7.16
N GLY A 4 -15.36 1.50 -8.01
CA GLY A 4 -15.32 2.92 -8.25
C GLY A 4 -16.15 3.68 -7.22
N PRO A 5 -16.04 5.01 -7.21
CA PRO A 5 -16.86 5.87 -6.36
C PRO A 5 -18.35 5.72 -6.72
N ALA A 6 -19.23 6.20 -5.83
CA ALA A 6 -20.66 6.25 -6.12
C ALA A 6 -20.93 6.97 -7.47
N PRO A 7 -21.97 6.58 -8.23
CA PRO A 7 -22.27 7.14 -9.55
C PRO A 7 -22.48 8.67 -9.55
N PHE A 8 -22.91 9.22 -8.41
CA PHE A 8 -23.13 10.64 -8.20
C PHE A 8 -22.48 11.06 -6.89
N PRO A 9 -21.16 11.29 -6.89
CA PRO A 9 -20.46 11.74 -5.70
C PRO A 9 -20.87 13.18 -5.38
N TYR A 10 -21.09 13.47 -4.10
CA TYR A 10 -21.38 14.82 -3.61
C TYR A 10 -20.10 15.57 -3.18
N GLU A 11 -18.97 14.86 -3.11
CA GLU A 11 -17.67 15.37 -2.65
C GLU A 11 -16.58 15.05 -3.69
N TRP A 12 -15.47 15.78 -3.57
CA TRP A 12 -14.23 15.47 -4.29
C TRP A 12 -13.72 14.08 -3.90
N PHE A 13 -13.09 13.41 -4.85
CA PHE A 13 -12.54 12.07 -4.63
C PHE A 13 -11.23 11.92 -5.40
N SER A 14 -10.41 10.96 -4.96
CA SER A 14 -9.06 10.78 -5.50
C SER A 14 -9.08 10.14 -6.89
N PRO A 15 -8.18 10.54 -7.81
CA PRO A 15 -8.03 9.92 -9.14
C PRO A 15 -7.80 8.41 -9.09
N GLY A 16 -7.11 7.93 -8.04
CA GLY A 16 -6.83 6.51 -7.83
C GLY A 16 -8.08 5.65 -7.69
N GLN A 17 -9.20 6.21 -7.21
CA GLN A 17 -10.48 5.50 -7.14
C GLN A 17 -11.09 5.22 -8.52
N LEU A 18 -10.64 5.94 -9.56
CA LEU A 18 -10.98 5.70 -10.96
C LEU A 18 -9.88 4.95 -11.72
N GLY A 19 -8.84 4.47 -11.02
CA GLY A 19 -7.68 3.84 -11.64
C GLY A 19 -6.79 4.80 -12.43
N ILE A 20 -6.92 6.11 -12.20
CA ILE A 20 -6.14 7.16 -12.88
C ILE A 20 -4.96 7.54 -11.98
N ARG A 21 -3.76 7.70 -12.56
CA ARG A 21 -2.61 8.26 -11.83
C ARG A 21 -2.76 9.77 -11.73
N PHE A 22 -2.32 10.36 -10.62
CA PHE A 22 -2.41 11.82 -10.41
C PHE A 22 -1.78 12.65 -11.54
N GLU A 23 -0.67 12.15 -12.10
CA GLU A 23 0.07 12.80 -13.21
C GLU A 23 -0.71 12.82 -14.54
N ASP A 24 -1.65 11.89 -14.71
CA ASP A 24 -2.41 11.70 -15.95
C ASP A 24 -3.76 12.44 -15.92
N VAL A 25 -4.12 13.08 -14.80
CA VAL A 25 -5.43 13.73 -14.63
C VAL A 25 -5.47 15.05 -15.39
N ALA A 26 -6.46 15.19 -16.27
CA ALA A 26 -6.73 16.41 -16.99
C ALA A 26 -8.23 16.70 -17.04
N VAL A 27 -8.61 17.99 -17.03
CA VAL A 27 -10.00 18.39 -17.25
C VAL A 27 -10.43 17.93 -18.64
N GLY A 28 -11.60 17.29 -18.71
CA GLY A 28 -12.13 16.66 -19.91
C GLY A 28 -11.70 15.21 -20.12
N LEU A 29 -10.79 14.67 -19.30
CA LEU A 29 -10.43 13.25 -19.34
C LEU A 29 -11.66 12.37 -19.06
N ILE A 30 -11.81 11.32 -19.88
CA ILE A 30 -12.84 10.30 -19.73
C ILE A 30 -12.11 8.99 -19.39
N PRO A 31 -12.10 8.56 -18.11
CA PRO A 31 -11.50 7.29 -17.70
C PRO A 31 -12.29 6.09 -18.23
N GLU A 32 -11.69 4.91 -18.10
CA GLU A 32 -12.37 3.66 -18.42
C GLU A 32 -13.64 3.48 -17.58
N PRO A 33 -14.68 2.83 -18.14
CA PRO A 33 -15.90 2.55 -17.39
C PRO A 33 -15.61 1.72 -16.14
N TYR A 34 -16.24 2.09 -15.02
CA TYR A 34 -16.11 1.37 -13.76
C TYR A 34 -17.47 0.85 -13.27
N GLY A 35 -17.42 -0.20 -12.45
CA GLY A 35 -18.61 -0.86 -11.93
C GLY A 35 -19.13 -0.15 -10.68
N VAL A 36 -20.45 -0.11 -10.55
CA VAL A 36 -21.16 0.34 -9.34
C VAL A 36 -22.34 -0.59 -9.07
N PRO A 37 -22.92 -0.60 -7.85
CA PRO A 37 -24.14 -1.36 -7.58
C PRO A 37 -25.24 -0.99 -8.58
N GLY A 38 -25.66 -1.95 -9.41
CA GLY A 38 -26.70 -1.76 -10.42
C GLY A 38 -26.24 -1.42 -11.84
N GLY A 39 -24.92 -1.33 -12.11
CA GLY A 39 -24.45 -1.18 -13.49
C GLY A 39 -23.02 -0.68 -13.66
N TRP A 40 -22.82 0.07 -14.75
CA TRP A 40 -21.54 0.66 -15.14
C TRP A 40 -21.69 2.16 -15.34
N VAL A 41 -20.65 2.92 -15.03
CA VAL A 41 -20.63 4.38 -15.14
C VAL A 41 -19.44 4.81 -15.97
N VAL A 42 -19.62 5.91 -16.72
CA VAL A 42 -18.53 6.63 -17.39
C VAL A 42 -18.46 8.01 -16.76
N ALA A 43 -17.31 8.33 -16.17
CA ALA A 43 -17.05 9.65 -15.61
C ALA A 43 -16.42 10.58 -16.65
N ARG A 44 -16.51 11.89 -16.40
CA ARG A 44 -15.70 12.91 -17.08
C ARG A 44 -15.16 13.86 -16.03
N VAL A 45 -13.85 14.09 -16.04
CA VAL A 45 -13.23 15.07 -15.14
C VAL A 45 -13.71 16.46 -15.55
N THR A 46 -14.45 17.14 -14.69
CA THR A 46 -14.95 18.50 -14.94
C THR A 46 -14.08 19.57 -14.33
N GLU A 47 -13.45 19.26 -13.19
CA GLU A 47 -12.66 20.18 -12.40
C GLU A 47 -11.59 19.38 -11.65
N ILE A 48 -10.49 20.04 -11.33
CA ILE A 48 -9.37 19.46 -10.57
C ILE A 48 -9.05 20.45 -9.45
N GLU A 49 -9.14 20.00 -8.21
CA GLU A 49 -8.68 20.76 -7.06
C GLU A 49 -7.17 20.54 -6.89
N GLU A 50 -6.40 21.62 -6.99
CA GLU A 50 -4.96 21.55 -6.75
C GLU A 50 -4.69 21.29 -5.27
N PRO A 51 -3.79 20.34 -4.94
CA PRO A 51 -3.43 20.08 -3.55
C PRO A 51 -2.77 21.34 -2.97
N GLN A 52 -3.39 21.90 -1.95
CA GLN A 52 -2.79 23.01 -1.22
C GLN A 52 -1.72 22.47 -0.25
N PRO A 53 -0.57 23.13 -0.15
CA PRO A 53 0.44 22.72 0.82
C PRO A 53 -0.13 22.85 2.24
N VAL A 54 -0.28 21.71 2.91
CA VAL A 54 -0.70 21.66 4.31
C VAL A 54 0.46 22.19 5.18
N PRO A 55 0.22 23.13 6.10
CA PRO A 55 1.25 23.61 7.01
C PRO A 55 1.95 22.47 7.74
N LEU A 56 3.27 22.59 7.93
CA LEU A 56 4.06 21.51 8.52
C LEU A 56 3.50 21.07 9.89
N GLU A 57 3.04 22.00 10.72
CA GLU A 57 2.51 21.67 12.05
C GLU A 57 1.27 20.76 12.02
N GLU A 58 0.47 20.83 10.94
CA GLU A 58 -0.73 20.00 10.79
C GLU A 58 -0.39 18.59 10.28
N CYS A 59 0.63 18.46 9.42
CA CYS A 59 1.03 17.17 8.83
C CYS A 59 2.25 16.51 9.51
N ARG A 60 2.89 17.19 10.47
CA ARG A 60 4.14 16.75 11.13
C ARG A 60 4.06 15.33 11.68
N THR A 61 3.01 15.05 12.45
CA THR A 61 2.84 13.74 13.11
C THR A 61 2.70 12.62 12.09
N GLU A 62 1.96 12.86 11.02
CA GLU A 62 1.77 11.88 9.95
C GLU A 62 3.08 11.64 9.20
N VAL A 63 3.78 12.71 8.81
CA VAL A 63 5.07 12.63 8.10
C VAL A 63 6.10 11.88 8.95
N LEU A 64 6.23 12.22 10.24
CA LEU A 64 7.14 11.53 11.16
C LEU A 64 6.78 10.04 11.32
N THR A 65 5.49 9.70 11.33
CA THR A 65 5.04 8.32 11.42
C THR A 65 5.44 7.53 10.18
N ARG A 66 5.23 8.10 8.99
CA ARG A 66 5.64 7.48 7.72
C ARG A 66 7.15 7.31 7.65
N MET A 67 7.92 8.36 7.94
CA MET A 67 9.39 8.30 7.97
C MET A 67 9.91 7.24 8.94
N LYS A 68 9.32 7.13 10.13
CA LYS A 68 9.69 6.12 11.11
C LYS A 68 9.41 4.70 10.60
N SER A 69 8.28 4.50 9.93
CA SER A 69 7.92 3.19 9.36
C SER A 69 8.90 2.77 8.26
N GLU A 70 9.23 3.69 7.35
CA GLU A 70 10.23 3.46 6.30
C GLU A 70 11.60 3.16 6.90
N PHE A 71 12.04 3.98 7.87
CA PHE A 71 13.31 3.81 8.55
C PHE A 71 13.41 2.45 9.27
N ILE A 72 12.35 2.00 9.96
CA ILE A 72 12.37 0.72 10.67
C ILE A 72 12.56 -0.44 9.70
N SER A 73 11.83 -0.45 8.58
CA SER A 73 11.95 -1.50 7.56
C SER A 73 13.36 -1.57 7.00
N ASP A 74 13.92 -0.42 6.62
CA ASP A 74 15.28 -0.30 6.12
C ASP A 74 16.33 -0.72 7.17
N TYR A 75 16.15 -0.27 8.41
CA TYR A 75 17.05 -0.58 9.50
C TYR A 75 17.06 -2.07 9.83
N LEU A 76 15.89 -2.71 9.91
CA LEU A 76 15.78 -4.15 10.15
C LEU A 76 16.46 -4.95 9.03
N ALA A 77 16.24 -4.58 7.76
CA ALA A 77 16.90 -5.25 6.63
C ALA A 77 18.44 -5.16 6.75
N ARG A 78 18.97 -3.98 7.10
CA ARG A 78 20.42 -3.79 7.30
C ARG A 78 20.98 -4.57 8.48
N VAL A 79 20.26 -4.60 9.60
CA VAL A 79 20.68 -5.34 10.79
C VAL A 79 20.70 -6.85 10.50
N MET A 80 19.68 -7.36 9.81
CA MET A 80 19.63 -8.78 9.43
C MET A 80 20.78 -9.14 8.49
N ALA A 81 21.01 -8.35 7.44
CA ALA A 81 22.15 -8.58 6.53
C ALA A 81 23.50 -8.57 7.28
N ARG A 82 23.67 -7.65 8.23
CA ARG A 82 24.88 -7.59 9.06
C ARG A 82 25.01 -8.79 9.99
N LEU A 83 23.91 -9.27 10.57
CA LEU A 83 23.92 -10.46 11.42
C LEU A 83 24.30 -11.69 10.61
N GLU A 84 23.74 -11.86 9.41
CA GLU A 84 24.07 -12.94 8.49
C GLU A 84 25.56 -12.93 8.09
N GLU A 85 26.13 -11.74 7.83
CA GLU A 85 27.55 -11.62 7.52
C GLU A 85 28.46 -11.91 8.74
N ALA A 86 28.04 -11.48 9.93
CA ALA A 86 28.83 -11.62 11.14
C ALA A 86 28.70 -12.99 11.84
N THR A 87 27.79 -13.86 11.39
CA THR A 87 27.56 -15.16 12.03
C THR A 87 27.69 -16.32 11.06
N GLU A 88 28.46 -17.33 11.46
CA GLU A 88 28.54 -18.59 10.74
C GLU A 88 27.35 -19.49 11.12
N ILE A 89 26.33 -19.49 10.27
CA ILE A 89 25.13 -20.31 10.49
C ILE A 89 25.43 -21.75 10.03
N THR A 90 25.61 -22.64 11.00
CA THR A 90 25.73 -24.09 10.73
C THR A 90 24.39 -24.77 10.96
N ILE A 91 23.80 -25.33 9.89
CA ILE A 91 22.63 -26.21 10.02
C ILE A 91 23.12 -27.60 10.44
N LEU A 92 22.71 -28.03 11.62
CA LEU A 92 23.05 -29.37 12.11
C LEU A 92 22.30 -30.45 11.31
N PRO A 93 22.91 -31.63 11.08
CA PRO A 93 22.23 -32.74 10.43
C PRO A 93 20.93 -33.12 11.17
N GLY A 94 19.82 -33.23 10.43
CA GLY A 94 18.50 -33.56 10.98
C GLY A 94 17.75 -32.38 11.64
N ALA A 95 18.28 -31.16 11.60
CA ALA A 95 17.58 -29.98 12.12
C ALA A 95 16.27 -29.68 11.37
N GLU A 96 16.26 -29.86 10.05
CA GLU A 96 15.07 -29.63 9.21
C GLU A 96 13.93 -30.60 9.54
N ASP A 97 14.24 -31.88 9.74
CA ASP A 97 13.25 -32.91 10.11
C ASP A 97 12.59 -32.58 11.45
N ARG A 98 13.36 -31.99 12.37
CA ARG A 98 12.88 -31.61 13.71
C ARG A 98 11.97 -30.38 13.66
N ILE A 99 12.29 -29.39 12.84
CA ILE A 99 11.41 -28.23 12.62
C ILE A 99 10.12 -28.67 11.92
N ARG A 100 10.20 -29.56 10.93
CA ARG A 100 9.02 -30.10 10.24
C ARG A 100 8.06 -30.80 11.21
N ALA A 101 8.58 -31.68 12.06
CA ALA A 101 7.77 -32.34 13.09
C ALA A 101 7.09 -31.35 14.06
N MET A 102 7.81 -30.29 14.46
CA MET A 102 7.23 -29.25 15.33
C MET A 102 6.12 -28.43 14.64
N LEU A 103 6.28 -28.11 13.36
CA LEU A 103 5.27 -27.40 12.59
C LEU A 103 4.01 -28.27 12.37
N GLU A 104 4.19 -29.56 12.12
CA GLU A 104 3.08 -30.52 12.01
C GLU A 104 2.30 -30.66 13.33
N GLU A 105 2.99 -30.70 14.47
CA GLU A 105 2.33 -30.69 15.80
C GLU A 105 1.59 -29.38 16.09
N ALA A 106 2.11 -28.23 15.62
CA ALA A 106 1.50 -26.93 15.85
C ALA A 106 0.28 -26.67 14.96
N VAL A 107 0.26 -27.21 13.74
CA VAL A 107 -0.86 -27.11 12.79
C VAL A 107 -1.94 -28.17 13.07
N GLY A 108 -1.58 -29.27 13.75
CA GLY A 108 -2.51 -30.33 14.16
C GLY A 108 -3.36 -30.05 15.40
N ARG A 109 -3.27 -28.85 16.01
CA ARG A 109 -4.12 -28.37 17.11
C ARG A 109 -4.97 -27.19 16.66
#